data_AF-A0AAD8MYJ0-F1
#
_entry.id   AF-A0AAD8MYJ0-F1
#
_cell.length_a   1.000
_cell.length_b   1.000
_cell.length_c   1.000
_cell.angle_alpha   90.00
_cell.angle_beta   90.00
_cell.angle_gamma   90.00
#
_symmetry.space_group_name_H-M   'P 1'
#
loop_
_entity.id
_entity.type
_entity.pdbx_description
1 polymer ?
#
loop_
_entity_poly.entity_id
_entity_poly.type
_entity_poly.pdbx_seq_one_letter_code
_entity_poly.pdbx_strand_id
1 'polypeptide(L)'
;MASFSVEDFVGNGCLKELLPKLLEEGWDDVPILKIMNSEDMKAVNMTQQQKDALEIRSYVHDRALMQYADKLEASQKCLPELLNLSSADLYSQFGLKRGHLARFTQRTSNEYAADPLPASMARPMRQRTITPTRNDSIYKSGLMSINSRKLQSMVRSAPAGNSMAYDVTIEQSLSDFKMKDGQIFKGIVAAMPDEPRGCGCVQSTPIIETVAPYSVIDNISVQKLTPEYKIGMERLVKTKTPPMKASELWRHKPAVLLCLRRPGCIMCRAEAHKLYARKPIFDALGIQLYAVLHEHIEAEVKDFWPRYWGGVVLLDKSREFFKALGGGSLLKDKFVSGFLFNPRAIANYRRAKAMGIDSNFRGEGEIKGGLFIVGKGKSGIAYQFIERNFGDWAPIAEVIEICARLQNQHHSHEGDSTKSMQESEYV
;
A
#
# COMPACT_ATOMS: atom_id res chain seq x y z
N MET A 1 1.71 13.48 20.89
CA MET A 1 0.56 14.42 20.85
C MET A 1 -0.43 14.04 21.94
N ALA A 2 -1.28 14.97 22.41
CA ALA A 2 -2.49 14.60 23.15
C ALA A 2 -3.53 14.01 22.18
N SER A 3 -4.34 13.06 22.65
CA SER A 3 -5.47 12.49 21.90
C SER A 3 -6.72 13.35 22.10
N PHE A 4 -7.10 14.08 21.06
CA PHE A 4 -8.42 14.70 20.94
C PHE A 4 -9.38 13.66 20.32
N SER A 5 -10.66 13.72 20.68
CA SER A 5 -11.72 13.03 19.93
C SER A 5 -11.88 13.68 18.54
N VAL A 6 -12.64 13.05 17.63
CA VAL A 6 -12.95 13.71 16.35
C VAL A 6 -13.75 14.98 16.61
N GLU A 7 -14.71 14.93 17.54
CA GLU A 7 -15.53 16.04 18.01
C GLU A 7 -14.69 17.21 18.52
N ASP A 8 -13.76 16.97 19.46
CA ASP A 8 -12.92 18.01 20.06
C ASP A 8 -11.88 18.56 19.07
N PHE A 9 -11.40 17.72 18.14
CA PHE A 9 -10.47 18.13 17.10
C PHE A 9 -11.16 19.01 16.05
N VAL A 10 -12.38 18.65 15.65
CA VAL A 10 -13.27 19.42 14.77
C VAL A 10 -13.74 20.74 15.40
N GLY A 11 -13.98 20.77 16.71
CA GLY A 11 -14.31 21.98 17.46
C GLY A 11 -15.69 22.56 17.13
N ASN A 12 -15.84 23.89 17.26
CA ASN A 12 -17.13 24.56 17.05
C ASN A 12 -17.24 25.41 15.79
N GLY A 13 -16.17 25.51 14.99
CA GLY A 13 -16.20 26.19 13.69
C GLY A 13 -16.72 25.31 12.54
N CYS A 14 -16.42 25.73 11.32
CA CYS A 14 -17.02 25.21 10.08
C CYS A 14 -16.87 23.69 9.85
N LEU A 15 -15.90 23.01 10.48
CA LEU A 15 -15.76 21.55 10.40
C LEU A 15 -16.93 20.80 11.08
N LYS A 16 -17.59 21.40 12.07
CA LYS A 16 -18.63 20.75 12.89
C LYS A 16 -19.85 20.33 12.09
N GLU A 17 -20.19 21.09 11.06
CA GLU A 17 -21.28 20.81 10.12
C GLU A 17 -21.01 19.58 9.25
N LEU A 18 -19.73 19.21 9.08
CA LEU A 18 -19.30 18.08 8.26
C LEU A 18 -19.15 16.77 9.04
N LEU A 19 -19.16 16.82 10.38
CA LEU A 19 -18.88 15.68 11.24
C LEU A 19 -19.79 14.45 11.01
N PRO A 20 -21.12 14.57 10.84
CA PRO A 20 -21.97 13.42 10.56
C PRO A 20 -21.54 12.69 9.28
N LYS A 21 -21.05 13.43 8.28
CA LYS A 21 -20.58 12.87 7.00
C LYS A 21 -19.16 12.30 7.10
N LEU A 22 -18.27 12.87 7.92
CA LEU A 22 -16.95 12.28 8.24
C LEU A 22 -17.15 10.85 8.79
N LEU A 23 -18.10 10.70 9.72
CA LEU A 23 -18.45 9.43 10.36
C LEU A 23 -19.16 8.44 9.40
N GLU A 24 -19.92 8.94 8.43
CA GLU A 24 -20.58 8.11 7.39
C GLU A 24 -19.59 7.56 6.36
N GLU A 25 -18.63 8.38 5.90
CA GLU A 25 -17.63 8.03 4.89
C GLU A 25 -16.39 7.30 5.46
N GLY A 26 -16.37 7.00 6.76
CA GLY A 26 -15.31 6.21 7.42
C GLY A 26 -14.06 7.01 7.83
N TRP A 27 -14.19 8.32 7.97
CA TRP A 27 -13.16 9.23 8.49
C TRP A 27 -13.39 9.48 9.98
N ASP A 28 -13.43 8.36 10.72
CA ASP A 28 -13.96 8.26 12.09
C ASP A 28 -12.89 8.31 13.20
N ASP A 29 -11.63 8.59 12.86
CA ASP A 29 -10.54 8.75 13.83
C ASP A 29 -9.50 9.79 13.39
N VAL A 30 -9.01 10.59 14.35
CA VAL A 30 -8.21 11.82 14.17
C VAL A 30 -6.87 11.62 13.45
N PRO A 31 -6.12 10.51 13.60
CA PRO A 31 -4.95 10.21 12.78
C PRO A 31 -5.32 9.90 11.34
N ILE A 32 -6.41 9.16 11.09
CA ILE A 32 -6.90 8.96 9.70
C ILE A 32 -7.30 10.32 9.12
N LEU A 33 -7.87 11.21 9.93
CA LEU A 33 -8.20 12.63 9.68
C LEU A 33 -7.01 13.59 9.52
N LYS A 34 -5.77 13.13 9.74
CA LYS A 34 -4.53 13.92 9.59
C LYS A 34 -3.59 13.37 8.53
N ILE A 35 -3.69 12.07 8.26
CA ILE A 35 -3.29 11.48 6.99
C ILE A 35 -4.43 11.56 5.96
N MET A 36 -5.55 12.21 6.29
CA MET A 36 -6.63 12.55 5.35
C MET A 36 -5.97 13.42 4.30
N ASN A 37 -5.67 12.81 3.17
CA ASN A 37 -5.15 13.52 2.03
C ASN A 37 -6.30 14.27 1.35
N SER A 38 -6.02 15.09 0.35
CA SER A 38 -7.05 15.91 -0.28
C SER A 38 -8.16 15.11 -1.00
N GLU A 39 -7.95 13.83 -1.36
CA GLU A 39 -9.03 12.96 -1.85
C GLU A 39 -10.03 12.66 -0.73
N ASP A 40 -9.52 12.23 0.41
CA ASP A 40 -10.28 11.88 1.60
C ASP A 40 -11.12 13.09 2.06
N MET A 41 -10.50 14.27 2.15
CA MET A 41 -11.18 15.54 2.46
C MET A 41 -12.33 15.86 1.48
N LYS A 42 -12.24 15.37 0.23
CA LYS A 42 -13.24 15.59 -0.81
C LYS A 42 -14.33 14.53 -0.87
N ALA A 43 -14.07 13.28 -0.47
CA ALA A 43 -15.12 12.27 -0.25
C ALA A 43 -16.21 12.82 0.69
N VAL A 44 -15.78 13.63 1.67
CA VAL A 44 -16.65 14.22 2.69
C VAL A 44 -17.15 15.64 2.35
N ASN A 45 -16.83 16.20 1.18
CA ASN A 45 -17.21 17.55 0.74
C ASN A 45 -16.63 18.72 1.59
N MET A 46 -15.36 18.69 1.98
CA MET A 46 -14.75 19.85 2.68
C MET A 46 -14.68 21.11 1.79
N THR A 47 -15.28 22.21 2.26
CA THR A 47 -15.10 23.56 1.70
C THR A 47 -13.65 24.03 1.82
N GLN A 48 -13.25 25.11 1.15
CA GLN A 48 -11.88 25.62 1.31
C GLN A 48 -11.63 26.07 2.75
N GLN A 49 -12.57 26.81 3.34
CA GLN A 49 -12.52 27.24 4.73
C GLN A 49 -12.42 26.05 5.71
N GLN A 50 -13.07 24.92 5.42
CA GLN A 50 -12.94 23.67 6.19
C GLN A 50 -11.57 23.00 6.00
N LYS A 51 -10.97 23.06 4.81
CA LYS A 51 -9.59 22.57 4.59
C LYS A 51 -8.55 23.44 5.30
N ASP A 52 -8.67 24.76 5.19
CA ASP A 52 -7.79 25.71 5.87
C ASP A 52 -7.93 25.56 7.40
N ALA A 53 -9.16 25.35 7.90
CA ALA A 53 -9.40 24.98 9.29
C ALA A 53 -8.73 23.66 9.68
N LEU A 54 -8.79 22.61 8.84
CA LEU A 54 -8.15 21.33 9.12
C LEU A 54 -6.61 21.41 9.06
N GLU A 55 -6.04 22.21 8.16
CA GLU A 55 -4.60 22.52 8.12
C GLU A 55 -4.18 23.30 9.37
N ILE A 56 -4.87 24.40 9.69
CA ILE A 56 -4.61 25.23 10.88
C ILE A 56 -4.73 24.38 12.15
N ARG A 57 -5.79 23.57 12.31
CA ARG A 57 -5.98 22.66 13.46
C ARG A 57 -4.94 21.56 13.51
N SER A 58 -4.45 21.06 12.37
CA SER A 58 -3.34 20.12 12.33
C SER A 58 -2.01 20.77 12.75
N TYR A 59 -1.77 22.02 12.34
CA TYR A 59 -0.61 22.80 12.79
C TYR A 59 -0.70 23.14 14.28
N VAL A 60 -1.80 23.76 14.75
CA VAL A 60 -1.97 24.17 16.16
C VAL A 60 -2.32 23.03 17.12
N HIS A 61 -2.16 21.76 16.71
CA HIS A 61 -2.42 20.54 17.49
C HIS A 61 -1.45 20.34 18.67
N ASP A 62 -1.49 21.26 19.63
CA ASP A 62 -0.80 21.27 20.91
C ASP A 62 -1.74 21.76 22.03
N ARG A 63 -1.52 21.29 23.26
CA ARG A 63 -2.40 21.57 24.40
C ARG A 63 -2.41 23.06 24.80
N ALA A 64 -1.38 23.84 24.46
CA ALA A 64 -1.35 25.27 24.71
C ALA A 64 -1.90 26.11 23.54
N LEU A 65 -2.00 25.55 22.33
CA LEU A 65 -2.37 26.30 21.11
C LEU A 65 -3.79 26.02 20.60
N MET A 66 -4.35 24.81 20.81
CA MET A 66 -5.73 24.50 20.39
C MET A 66 -6.80 25.43 20.99
N GLN A 67 -6.54 26.08 22.13
CA GLN A 67 -7.43 27.09 22.72
C GLN A 67 -7.64 28.35 21.83
N TYR A 68 -6.88 28.49 20.75
CA TYR A 68 -6.99 29.57 19.78
C TYR A 68 -7.55 29.12 18.41
N ALA A 69 -7.73 27.81 18.17
CA ALA A 69 -8.08 27.27 16.85
C ALA A 69 -9.36 27.92 16.27
N ASP A 70 -10.45 27.89 17.03
CA ASP A 70 -11.76 28.46 16.69
C ASP A 70 -11.70 29.97 16.36
N LYS A 71 -10.70 30.72 16.87
CA LYS A 71 -10.48 32.14 16.53
C LYS A 71 -9.59 32.36 15.31
N LEU A 72 -8.64 31.46 15.05
CA LEU A 72 -7.75 31.56 13.90
C LEU A 72 -8.50 31.22 12.62
N GLU A 73 -9.30 30.14 12.61
CA GLU A 73 -10.11 29.75 11.45
C GLU A 73 -11.24 30.77 11.15
N ALA A 74 -11.81 31.40 12.18
CA ALA A 74 -12.81 32.45 12.03
C ALA A 74 -12.27 33.72 11.34
N SER A 75 -10.94 33.90 11.25
CA SER A 75 -10.33 35.02 10.56
C SER A 75 -10.32 34.90 9.02
N GLN A 76 -10.60 33.69 8.51
CA GLN A 76 -10.50 33.30 7.08
C GLN A 76 -9.13 33.51 6.44
N LYS A 77 -8.08 33.82 7.22
CA LYS A 77 -6.69 33.81 6.76
C LYS A 77 -6.14 32.39 6.71
N CYS A 78 -5.38 32.06 5.68
CA CYS A 78 -4.72 30.75 5.59
C CYS A 78 -3.52 30.67 6.56
N LEU A 79 -3.02 29.46 6.81
CA LEU A 79 -1.91 29.24 7.76
C LEU A 79 -0.65 30.08 7.43
N PRO A 80 -0.18 30.18 6.16
CA PRO A 80 0.92 31.08 5.79
C PRO A 80 0.69 32.57 6.10
N GLU A 81 -0.54 33.08 5.91
CA GLU A 81 -0.88 34.47 6.22
C GLU A 81 -0.84 34.74 7.72
N LEU A 82 -1.34 33.79 8.53
CA LEU A 82 -1.30 33.87 10.00
C LEU A 82 0.13 33.81 10.55
N LEU A 83 1.03 33.04 9.91
CA LEU A 83 2.44 32.95 10.30
C LEU A 83 3.25 34.20 9.94
N ASN A 84 2.80 34.98 8.94
CA ASN A 84 3.43 36.25 8.54
C ASN A 84 2.96 37.48 9.35
N LEU A 85 2.02 37.33 10.29
CA LEU A 85 1.57 38.43 11.14
C LEU A 85 2.58 38.80 12.23
N SER A 86 2.63 40.08 12.61
CA SER A 86 3.50 40.52 13.70
C SER A 86 3.05 39.94 15.04
N SER A 87 3.97 39.85 16.00
CA SER A 87 3.61 39.43 17.37
C SER A 87 2.64 40.41 18.08
N ALA A 88 2.54 41.66 17.61
CA ALA A 88 1.56 42.63 18.10
C ALA A 88 0.17 42.38 17.50
N ASP A 89 0.08 42.00 16.23
CA ASP A 89 -1.17 41.59 15.57
C ASP A 89 -1.70 40.29 16.18
N LEU A 90 -0.83 39.29 16.38
CA LEU A 90 -1.20 38.02 17.00
C LEU A 90 -1.66 38.18 18.47
N TYR A 91 -1.14 39.18 19.18
CA TYR A 91 -1.65 39.54 20.51
C TYR A 91 -2.99 40.28 20.44
N SER A 92 -3.11 41.31 19.60
CA SER A 92 -4.28 42.21 19.56
C SER A 92 -5.50 41.60 18.86
N GLN A 93 -5.32 40.88 17.75
CA GLN A 93 -6.42 40.29 16.96
C GLN A 93 -6.90 38.95 17.55
N PHE A 94 -6.01 38.17 18.18
CA PHE A 94 -6.33 36.80 18.64
C PHE A 94 -6.12 36.53 20.14
N GLY A 95 -5.38 37.38 20.87
CA GLY A 95 -5.15 37.23 22.31
C GLY A 95 -4.07 36.19 22.70
N LEU A 96 -3.13 35.87 21.80
CA LEU A 96 -2.05 34.93 22.11
C LEU A 96 -1.13 35.52 23.19
N LYS A 97 -1.11 34.90 24.39
CA LYS A 97 -0.25 35.35 25.50
C LYS A 97 1.23 35.17 25.15
N ARG A 98 2.10 35.97 25.78
CA ARG A 98 3.53 36.11 25.44
C ARG A 98 4.32 34.78 25.32
N GLY A 99 4.01 33.78 26.16
CA GLY A 99 4.61 32.43 26.08
C GLY A 99 4.03 31.51 25.00
N HIS A 100 2.82 31.81 24.48
CA HIS A 100 2.19 31.06 23.38
C HIS A 100 2.60 31.61 22.02
N LEU A 101 2.83 32.93 21.91
CA LEU A 101 3.39 33.56 20.70
C LEU A 101 4.69 32.88 20.25
N ALA A 102 5.65 32.71 21.18
CA ALA A 102 6.91 32.03 20.89
C ALA A 102 6.71 30.59 20.38
N ARG A 103 5.76 29.85 20.95
CA ARG A 103 5.43 28.47 20.50
C ARG A 103 4.76 28.46 19.11
N PHE A 104 3.95 29.46 18.78
CA PHE A 104 3.30 29.55 17.48
C PHE A 104 4.31 29.84 16.35
N THR A 105 5.30 30.71 16.61
CA THR A 105 6.27 31.16 15.60
C THR A 105 7.56 30.34 15.52
N GLN A 106 8.15 29.91 16.66
CA GLN A 106 9.43 29.16 16.66
C GLN A 106 9.34 27.78 15.99
N ARG A 107 8.12 27.23 15.88
CA ARG A 107 7.78 26.01 15.12
C ARG A 107 8.17 26.05 13.64
N THR A 108 8.51 27.23 13.09
CA THR A 108 9.09 27.36 11.74
C THR A 108 10.57 26.97 11.64
N SER A 109 11.30 26.92 12.77
CA SER A 109 12.76 26.72 12.81
C SER A 109 13.23 25.30 13.17
N ASN A 110 12.34 24.49 13.73
CA ASN A 110 12.52 23.07 14.04
C ASN A 110 11.15 22.42 14.28
N GLU A 111 11.08 21.08 14.17
CA GLU A 111 9.92 20.23 14.52
C GLU A 111 8.71 20.16 13.56
N TYR A 112 8.82 20.62 12.29
CA TYR A 112 7.83 20.33 11.23
C TYR A 112 8.36 19.45 10.08
N ALA A 113 9.40 18.66 10.35
CA ALA A 113 9.89 17.64 9.43
C ALA A 113 9.01 16.38 9.49
N ALA A 114 8.15 16.19 8.48
CA ALA A 114 7.53 14.91 8.16
C ALA A 114 7.03 14.90 6.69
N ASP A 115 7.85 14.62 5.66
CA ASP A 115 9.30 14.42 5.61
C ASP A 115 9.76 14.53 4.13
N PRO A 116 10.96 15.05 3.84
CA PRO A 116 11.64 14.66 2.60
C PRO A 116 13.09 14.21 2.85
N LEU A 117 13.27 12.89 2.90
CA LEU A 117 14.55 12.26 2.53
C LEU A 117 14.82 12.50 1.03
N PRO A 118 16.09 12.60 0.55
CA PRO A 118 17.29 12.99 1.28
C PRO A 118 18.16 14.03 0.51
N ALA A 119 18.98 14.82 1.24
CA ALA A 119 20.02 15.66 0.64
C ALA A 119 21.40 15.00 0.75
N SER A 120 21.98 14.59 -0.38
CA SER A 120 23.19 13.76 -0.46
C SER A 120 24.52 14.54 -0.28
N MET A 121 24.68 15.32 0.80
CA MET A 121 25.98 15.94 1.11
C MET A 121 26.25 16.27 2.59
N ALA A 122 26.38 15.23 3.43
CA ALA A 122 27.04 15.31 4.74
C ALA A 122 28.19 14.28 4.80
N ARG A 123 29.44 14.76 4.77
CA ARG A 123 30.65 13.90 4.80
C ARG A 123 30.89 13.31 6.21
N PRO A 124 31.59 12.16 6.33
CA PRO A 124 31.58 11.35 7.54
C PRO A 124 32.24 12.05 8.73
N MET A 125 31.52 12.17 9.85
CA MET A 125 32.08 12.76 11.06
C MET A 125 32.98 11.76 11.79
N ARG A 126 34.21 12.19 12.08
CA ARG A 126 35.24 11.38 12.76
C ARG A 126 34.87 11.09 14.22
N GLN A 127 35.53 10.06 14.76
CA GLN A 127 35.56 9.74 16.19
C GLN A 127 35.87 10.98 17.06
N ARG A 128 35.23 11.06 18.25
CA ARG A 128 36.00 11.05 19.50
C ARG A 128 35.19 10.62 20.72
N THR A 129 35.90 9.96 21.63
CA THR A 129 35.50 9.40 22.92
C THR A 129 35.13 10.48 23.94
N ILE A 130 34.26 10.15 24.92
CA ILE A 130 34.50 10.35 26.37
C ILE A 130 33.40 9.62 27.20
N THR A 131 33.76 9.19 28.41
CA THR A 131 32.97 8.44 29.41
C THR A 131 32.90 9.24 30.73
N PRO A 132 32.33 8.74 31.84
CA PRO A 132 31.02 8.09 32.06
C PRO A 132 30.22 8.78 33.21
N THR A 133 28.96 8.38 33.46
CA THR A 133 28.25 8.74 34.71
C THR A 133 27.53 7.56 35.38
N ARG A 134 27.91 7.34 36.65
CA ARG A 134 27.15 6.65 37.73
C ARG A 134 25.77 7.33 37.93
N ASN A 135 24.73 6.75 38.54
CA ASN A 135 24.37 5.43 39.08
C ASN A 135 22.80 5.42 39.16
N ASP A 136 22.00 4.48 39.69
CA ASP A 136 22.08 3.22 40.45
C ASP A 136 20.71 2.46 40.21
N SER A 137 20.32 1.31 40.78
CA SER A 137 20.93 0.33 41.69
C SER A 137 20.28 -1.07 41.56
N ILE A 138 21.08 -2.11 41.82
CA ILE A 138 20.75 -3.35 42.55
C ILE A 138 19.32 -3.93 42.41
N TYR A 139 19.21 -5.06 41.69
CA TYR A 139 18.89 -6.35 42.32
C TYR A 139 19.71 -7.46 41.63
N LYS A 140 19.94 -8.60 42.31
CA LYS A 140 21.05 -9.52 41.99
C LYS A 140 20.66 -10.99 42.19
N SER A 141 21.44 -11.89 41.58
CA SER A 141 21.37 -13.37 41.54
C SER A 141 20.53 -13.98 40.40
N GLY A 142 20.98 -15.05 39.73
CA GLY A 142 22.34 -15.60 39.77
C GLY A 142 22.54 -16.92 39.02
N LEU A 143 23.80 -17.13 38.56
CA LEU A 143 24.39 -18.40 38.08
C LEU A 143 23.82 -18.98 36.74
N MET A 144 24.59 -19.65 35.87
CA MET A 144 26.05 -19.91 35.83
C MET A 144 26.65 -19.54 34.46
N SER A 145 27.99 -19.44 34.38
CA SER A 145 28.74 -19.39 33.11
C SER A 145 29.65 -20.60 32.97
N ILE A 146 29.86 -21.09 31.74
CA ILE A 146 31.03 -21.90 31.38
C ILE A 146 31.77 -21.20 30.25
N ASN A 147 33.08 -21.07 30.39
CA ASN A 147 33.98 -20.49 29.40
C ASN A 147 34.63 -21.60 28.56
N SER A 148 34.86 -21.36 27.27
CA SER A 148 36.19 -20.91 26.78
C SER A 148 36.43 -21.16 25.28
N ARG A 149 37.17 -20.23 24.66
CA ARG A 149 38.39 -20.41 23.80
C ARG A 149 38.36 -21.47 22.66
N LYS A 150 39.03 -21.26 21.51
CA LYS A 150 39.77 -20.10 20.94
C LYS A 150 40.27 -20.52 19.54
N LEU A 151 40.04 -19.71 18.51
CA LEU A 151 40.96 -19.59 17.36
C LEU A 151 40.69 -18.27 16.61
N GLN A 152 41.72 -17.76 15.93
CA GLN A 152 41.77 -16.43 15.30
C GLN A 152 42.58 -16.49 14.00
N SER A 153 42.48 -15.41 13.21
CA SER A 153 43.15 -15.19 11.92
C SER A 153 42.53 -15.98 10.74
N MET A 154 42.60 -15.49 9.49
CA MET A 154 43.33 -14.31 9.01
C MET A 154 42.42 -13.20 8.46
N VAL A 155 42.85 -11.96 8.66
CA VAL A 155 42.36 -10.80 7.88
C VAL A 155 43.29 -10.62 6.69
N ARG A 156 42.71 -10.46 5.49
CA ARG A 156 43.34 -9.75 4.36
C ARG A 156 42.39 -8.63 3.93
N SER A 157 42.97 -7.48 3.56
CA SER A 157 42.25 -6.22 3.44
C SER A 157 42.22 -5.73 1.99
N ALA A 158 41.07 -5.18 1.57
CA ALA A 158 40.88 -4.34 0.37
C ALA A 158 41.08 -5.06 -0.99
N PRO A 159 40.60 -4.50 -2.12
CA PRO A 159 39.91 -3.21 -2.29
C PRO A 159 38.38 -3.30 -2.44
N ALA A 160 37.73 -2.14 -2.38
CA ALA A 160 36.33 -1.97 -2.78
C ALA A 160 36.20 -1.89 -4.31
N GLY A 161 35.10 -2.41 -4.87
CA GLY A 161 34.83 -2.36 -6.30
C GLY A 161 33.37 -2.63 -6.67
N ASN A 162 32.83 -1.74 -7.51
CA ASN A 162 31.71 -1.90 -8.44
C ASN A 162 30.35 -2.38 -7.91
N SER A 163 29.49 -1.40 -7.60
CA SER A 163 28.01 -1.50 -7.61
C SER A 163 27.41 -1.58 -9.02
N MET A 164 28.06 -2.31 -9.96
CA MET A 164 27.74 -2.33 -11.40
C MET A 164 27.25 -3.70 -11.90
N ALA A 165 27.13 -4.70 -11.03
CA ALA A 165 26.80 -6.08 -11.42
C ALA A 165 25.29 -6.38 -11.52
N TYR A 166 24.41 -5.39 -11.30
CA TYR A 166 22.94 -5.59 -11.23
C TYR A 166 22.18 -4.92 -12.39
N ASP A 167 22.65 -3.79 -12.90
CA ASP A 167 22.05 -3.13 -14.08
C ASP A 167 22.26 -3.94 -15.36
N VAL A 168 23.44 -4.56 -15.53
CA VAL A 168 23.78 -5.38 -16.70
C VAL A 168 22.76 -6.50 -16.95
N THR A 169 22.24 -7.12 -15.89
CA THR A 169 21.18 -8.15 -15.98
C THR A 169 19.83 -7.60 -16.42
N ILE A 170 19.53 -6.32 -16.19
CA ILE A 170 18.30 -5.68 -16.65
C ILE A 170 18.43 -5.29 -18.12
N GLU A 171 19.55 -4.66 -18.52
CA GLU A 171 19.80 -4.28 -19.92
C GLU A 171 19.91 -5.50 -20.85
N GLN A 172 20.56 -6.59 -20.41
CA GLN A 172 20.60 -7.84 -21.18
C GLN A 172 19.20 -8.44 -21.36
N SER A 173 18.39 -8.48 -20.31
CA SER A 173 17.00 -8.94 -20.39
C SER A 173 16.16 -8.09 -21.36
N LEU A 174 16.34 -6.77 -21.35
CA LEU A 174 15.65 -5.85 -22.28
C LEU A 174 16.09 -6.04 -23.75
N SER A 175 17.33 -6.44 -24.00
CA SER A 175 17.89 -6.49 -25.35
C SER A 175 17.31 -7.58 -26.26
N ASP A 176 16.75 -8.66 -25.71
CA ASP A 176 16.08 -9.73 -26.47
C ASP A 176 14.66 -9.35 -26.96
N PHE A 177 14.04 -8.29 -26.43
CA PHE A 177 12.63 -7.94 -26.71
C PHE A 177 12.40 -7.04 -27.94
N LYS A 178 13.16 -7.25 -29.03
CA LYS A 178 12.82 -6.66 -30.35
C LYS A 178 11.76 -7.50 -31.08
N MET A 179 10.49 -7.25 -30.77
CA MET A 179 9.34 -7.84 -31.46
C MET A 179 8.63 -6.82 -32.38
N LYS A 180 7.94 -7.33 -33.41
CA LYS A 180 7.26 -6.54 -34.44
C LYS A 180 5.76 -6.38 -34.11
N ASP A 181 5.13 -5.41 -34.76
CA ASP A 181 3.74 -5.01 -34.56
C ASP A 181 2.71 -6.15 -34.75
N GLY A 182 1.57 -6.04 -34.05
CA GLY A 182 0.46 -7.01 -34.10
C GLY A 182 0.51 -8.14 -33.06
N GLN A 183 1.29 -7.99 -31.98
CA GLN A 183 1.60 -9.08 -31.05
C GLN A 183 0.53 -9.37 -29.99
N ILE A 184 -0.04 -10.58 -30.02
CA ILE A 184 -0.87 -11.13 -28.92
C ILE A 184 0.01 -11.31 -27.67
N PHE A 185 -0.42 -10.75 -26.54
CA PHE A 185 0.33 -10.81 -25.29
C PHE A 185 0.30 -12.23 -24.68
N LYS A 186 1.38 -13.00 -24.89
CA LYS A 186 1.68 -14.16 -24.04
C LYS A 186 2.25 -13.64 -22.71
N GLY A 187 1.53 -13.86 -21.62
CA GLY A 187 1.88 -13.28 -20.33
C GLY A 187 3.22 -13.72 -19.77
N ILE A 188 3.73 -12.93 -18.82
CA ILE A 188 4.96 -13.19 -18.06
C ILE A 188 4.60 -13.84 -16.71
N VAL A 189 5.31 -14.90 -16.30
CA VAL A 189 5.31 -15.35 -14.90
C VAL A 189 6.47 -14.69 -14.17
N ALA A 190 6.19 -13.99 -13.08
CA ALA A 190 7.21 -13.42 -12.20
C ALA A 190 7.12 -14.01 -10.80
N ALA A 191 8.24 -14.56 -10.32
CA ALA A 191 8.46 -14.91 -8.92
C ALA A 191 9.94 -15.20 -8.69
N MET A 192 10.51 -14.67 -7.61
CA MET A 192 11.82 -15.12 -7.14
C MET A 192 11.73 -16.60 -6.73
N PRO A 193 12.71 -17.46 -7.07
CA PRO A 193 12.75 -18.84 -6.59
C PRO A 193 12.70 -18.96 -5.07
N ASP A 194 12.08 -20.03 -4.57
CA ASP A 194 12.17 -20.46 -3.18
C ASP A 194 13.18 -21.61 -3.05
N GLU A 195 14.04 -21.52 -2.03
CA GLU A 195 15.08 -22.51 -1.77
C GLU A 195 14.53 -23.71 -0.96
N PRO A 196 15.13 -24.91 -1.09
CA PRO A 196 14.85 -26.04 -0.20
C PRO A 196 15.13 -25.68 1.27
N ARG A 197 14.17 -25.99 2.15
CA ARG A 197 14.17 -25.59 3.57
C ARG A 197 14.40 -26.80 4.48
N GLY A 198 14.83 -26.54 5.72
CA GLY A 198 15.01 -27.57 6.75
C GLY A 198 15.93 -28.71 6.34
N CYS A 199 17.16 -28.40 5.89
CA CYS A 199 18.15 -29.36 5.40
C CYS A 199 17.67 -30.25 4.23
N GLY A 200 16.72 -29.75 3.42
CA GLY A 200 16.16 -30.48 2.27
C GLY A 200 14.89 -31.27 2.59
N CYS A 201 14.50 -31.40 3.87
CA CYS A 201 13.26 -32.07 4.28
C CYS A 201 11.99 -31.31 3.84
N VAL A 202 12.11 -30.04 3.45
CA VAL A 202 11.05 -29.26 2.80
C VAL A 202 11.56 -28.88 1.41
N GLN A 203 11.02 -29.52 0.38
CA GLN A 203 11.34 -29.20 -1.01
C GLN A 203 10.84 -27.80 -1.39
N SER A 204 11.48 -27.18 -2.39
CA SER A 204 11.01 -25.96 -3.01
C SER A 204 9.67 -26.17 -3.73
N THR A 205 8.89 -25.10 -3.87
CA THR A 205 7.63 -25.13 -4.63
C THR A 205 7.93 -25.46 -6.10
N PRO A 206 7.17 -26.36 -6.78
CA PRO A 206 7.38 -26.64 -8.19
C PRO A 206 7.39 -25.36 -9.04
N ILE A 207 8.41 -25.23 -9.90
CA ILE A 207 8.57 -24.02 -10.72
C ILE A 207 7.55 -24.03 -11.84
N ILE A 208 6.59 -23.10 -11.77
CA ILE A 208 5.65 -22.82 -12.85
C ILE A 208 6.24 -21.65 -13.64
N GLU A 209 6.72 -21.91 -14.84
CA GLU A 209 7.31 -20.91 -15.75
C GLU A 209 6.32 -20.43 -16.82
N THR A 210 5.27 -21.23 -17.08
CA THR A 210 4.21 -20.93 -18.04
C THR A 210 3.02 -20.23 -17.36
N VAL A 211 2.57 -19.10 -17.91
CA VAL A 211 1.32 -18.44 -17.47
C VAL A 211 0.12 -19.35 -17.70
N ALA A 212 -0.84 -19.30 -16.77
CA ALA A 212 -2.09 -20.04 -16.86
C ALA A 212 -2.83 -19.73 -18.18
N PRO A 213 -3.35 -20.73 -18.91
CA PRO A 213 -4.15 -20.49 -20.10
C PRO A 213 -5.38 -19.64 -19.77
N TYR A 214 -5.72 -18.67 -20.63
CA TYR A 214 -6.85 -17.76 -20.41
C TYR A 214 -8.19 -18.49 -20.13
N SER A 215 -8.39 -19.65 -20.78
CA SER A 215 -9.54 -20.53 -20.60
C SER A 215 -9.65 -21.20 -19.21
N VAL A 216 -8.64 -21.04 -18.35
CA VAL A 216 -8.69 -21.46 -16.93
C VAL A 216 -9.33 -20.38 -16.06
N ILE A 217 -9.22 -19.10 -16.45
CA ILE A 217 -9.71 -17.97 -15.64
C ILE A 217 -11.02 -17.35 -16.10
N ASP A 218 -11.37 -17.46 -17.39
CA ASP A 218 -12.47 -16.71 -18.00
C ASP A 218 -13.87 -17.17 -17.53
N ASN A 219 -14.02 -18.46 -17.25
CA ASN A 219 -15.27 -19.07 -16.81
C ASN A 219 -15.37 -19.27 -15.28
N ILE A 220 -14.40 -18.78 -14.48
CA ILE A 220 -14.46 -18.88 -13.01
C ILE A 220 -15.71 -18.15 -12.49
N SER A 221 -16.40 -18.77 -11.53
CA SER A 221 -17.58 -18.20 -10.87
C SER A 221 -17.16 -17.36 -9.67
N VAL A 222 -17.40 -16.05 -9.72
CA VAL A 222 -17.08 -15.09 -8.65
C VAL A 222 -18.33 -14.38 -8.13
N GLN A 223 -18.31 -14.00 -6.86
CA GLN A 223 -19.39 -13.24 -6.22
C GLN A 223 -18.81 -11.91 -5.68
N LYS A 224 -19.40 -10.75 -6.03
CA LYS A 224 -19.01 -9.47 -5.45
C LYS A 224 -19.52 -9.41 -4.01
N LEU A 225 -18.60 -9.25 -3.05
CA LEU A 225 -18.90 -9.12 -1.61
C LEU A 225 -19.17 -7.67 -1.23
N THR A 226 -18.27 -6.77 -1.63
CA THR A 226 -18.46 -5.32 -1.46
C THR A 226 -19.14 -4.73 -2.69
N PRO A 227 -19.93 -3.65 -2.54
CA PRO A 227 -20.36 -2.86 -3.69
C PRO A 227 -19.14 -2.26 -4.40
N GLU A 228 -19.31 -1.90 -5.67
CA GLU A 228 -18.51 -0.81 -6.23
C GLU A 228 -18.87 0.46 -5.46
N TYR A 229 -17.95 0.93 -4.61
CA TYR A 229 -18.18 2.13 -3.78
C TYR A 229 -18.55 3.30 -4.69
N LYS A 230 -19.70 3.90 -4.40
CA LYS A 230 -20.23 5.12 -5.01
C LYS A 230 -20.76 5.98 -3.86
N ILE A 231 -20.38 7.25 -3.86
CA ILE A 231 -20.79 8.23 -2.85
C ILE A 231 -22.33 8.20 -2.72
N GLY A 232 -22.83 8.04 -1.49
CA GLY A 232 -24.26 7.97 -1.19
C GLY A 232 -24.96 6.61 -1.42
N MET A 233 -24.23 5.52 -1.70
CA MET A 233 -24.80 4.16 -1.60
C MET A 233 -24.76 3.62 -0.17
N GLU A 234 -25.85 3.00 0.29
CA GLU A 234 -25.87 2.30 1.59
C GLU A 234 -24.77 1.23 1.70
N ARG A 235 -24.16 1.17 2.89
CA ARG A 235 -23.06 0.27 3.24
C ARG A 235 -23.50 -1.20 3.15
N LEU A 236 -22.83 -1.96 2.26
CA LEU A 236 -23.03 -3.39 2.01
C LEU A 236 -24.48 -3.77 1.62
N VAL A 237 -24.68 -4.07 0.33
CA VAL A 237 -25.95 -4.62 -0.16
C VAL A 237 -26.22 -5.94 0.57
N LYS A 238 -27.20 -5.93 1.49
CA LYS A 238 -27.56 -7.08 2.35
C LYS A 238 -27.89 -8.33 1.51
N THR A 239 -28.43 -8.12 0.32
CA THR A 239 -28.49 -9.11 -0.78
C THR A 239 -27.12 -9.27 -1.44
N LYS A 240 -26.39 -10.32 -1.03
CA LYS A 240 -25.19 -10.80 -1.74
C LYS A 240 -25.48 -10.94 -3.24
N THR A 241 -24.66 -10.32 -4.09
CA THR A 241 -24.83 -10.36 -5.55
C THR A 241 -24.88 -11.81 -6.07
N PRO A 242 -25.68 -12.13 -7.11
CA PRO A 242 -25.64 -13.46 -7.71
C PRO A 242 -24.23 -13.73 -8.29
N PRO A 243 -23.73 -14.97 -8.26
CA PRO A 243 -22.44 -15.30 -8.87
C PRO A 243 -22.44 -14.99 -10.38
N MET A 244 -21.30 -14.49 -10.86
CA MET A 244 -21.06 -14.07 -12.25
C MET A 244 -19.79 -14.73 -12.79
N LYS A 245 -19.64 -14.81 -14.11
CA LYS A 245 -18.37 -15.21 -14.74
C LYS A 245 -17.31 -14.13 -14.54
N ALA A 246 -16.09 -14.53 -14.22
CA ALA A 246 -14.97 -13.60 -14.01
C ALA A 246 -14.63 -12.81 -15.29
N SER A 247 -14.81 -13.38 -16.49
CA SER A 247 -14.64 -12.67 -17.77
C SER A 247 -15.50 -11.42 -17.92
N GLU A 248 -16.64 -11.31 -17.23
CA GLU A 248 -17.47 -10.09 -17.25
C GLU A 248 -16.81 -8.92 -16.51
N LEU A 249 -15.82 -9.17 -15.64
CA LEU A 249 -15.06 -8.13 -14.95
C LEU A 249 -14.18 -7.35 -15.96
N TRP A 250 -13.36 -8.07 -16.74
CA TRP A 250 -12.42 -7.50 -17.70
C TRP A 250 -12.95 -7.42 -19.14
N ARG A 251 -14.25 -7.67 -19.35
CA ARG A 251 -14.92 -7.63 -20.67
C ARG A 251 -14.69 -6.31 -21.42
N HIS A 252 -14.69 -5.19 -20.70
CA HIS A 252 -14.61 -3.84 -21.28
C HIS A 252 -13.32 -3.07 -20.95
N LYS A 253 -12.62 -3.43 -19.88
CA LYS A 253 -11.36 -2.82 -19.42
C LYS A 253 -10.37 -3.91 -18.97
N PRO A 254 -9.05 -3.68 -19.05
CA PRO A 254 -8.08 -4.57 -18.43
C PRO A 254 -8.18 -4.52 -16.90
N ALA A 255 -7.78 -5.59 -16.21
CA ALA A 255 -7.96 -5.74 -14.77
C ALA A 255 -6.74 -6.35 -14.07
N VAL A 256 -6.46 -5.86 -12.85
CA VAL A 256 -5.53 -6.45 -11.88
C VAL A 256 -6.35 -7.20 -10.83
N LEU A 257 -6.08 -8.49 -10.65
CA LEU A 257 -6.70 -9.33 -9.65
C LEU A 257 -5.65 -9.74 -8.61
N LEU A 258 -5.69 -9.13 -7.42
CA LEU A 258 -4.84 -9.47 -6.29
C LEU A 258 -5.48 -10.65 -5.52
N CYS A 259 -4.93 -11.85 -5.69
CA CYS A 259 -5.38 -13.07 -5.03
C CYS A 259 -4.81 -13.13 -3.61
N LEU A 260 -5.54 -12.54 -2.66
CA LEU A 260 -5.12 -12.42 -1.27
C LEU A 260 -5.24 -13.74 -0.52
N ARG A 261 -4.19 -14.09 0.23
CA ARG A 261 -4.23 -15.26 1.13
C ARG A 261 -5.28 -15.15 2.21
N ARG A 262 -5.40 -13.99 2.87
CA ARG A 262 -6.49 -13.67 3.80
C ARG A 262 -6.49 -12.20 4.24
N PRO A 263 -7.66 -11.55 4.35
CA PRO A 263 -7.78 -10.13 4.72
C PRO A 263 -7.27 -9.77 6.12
N GLY A 264 -7.17 -10.72 7.05
CA GLY A 264 -6.66 -10.49 8.41
C GLY A 264 -5.14 -10.40 8.56
N CYS A 265 -4.36 -10.92 7.61
CA CYS A 265 -2.91 -11.08 7.78
C CYS A 265 -2.13 -9.78 7.55
N ILE A 266 -1.15 -9.47 8.43
CA ILE A 266 -0.32 -8.25 8.32
C ILE A 266 0.36 -8.10 6.97
N MET A 267 0.83 -9.21 6.39
CA MET A 267 1.54 -9.19 5.11
C MET A 267 0.57 -8.89 3.95
N CYS A 268 -0.65 -9.43 4.02
CA CYS A 268 -1.69 -9.20 3.01
C CYS A 268 -2.33 -7.80 3.14
N ARG A 269 -2.55 -7.32 4.37
CA ARG A 269 -2.99 -5.93 4.62
C ARG A 269 -1.95 -4.92 4.16
N ALA A 270 -0.66 -5.16 4.44
CA ALA A 270 0.43 -4.32 3.98
C ALA A 270 0.61 -4.35 2.45
N GLU A 271 0.45 -5.50 1.80
CA GLU A 271 0.47 -5.62 0.34
C GLU A 271 -0.70 -4.87 -0.30
N ALA A 272 -1.93 -5.17 0.13
CA ALA A 272 -3.15 -4.52 -0.36
C ALA A 272 -3.07 -2.99 -0.17
N HIS A 273 -2.69 -2.52 1.01
CA HIS A 273 -2.51 -1.10 1.28
C HIS A 273 -1.42 -0.48 0.38
N LYS A 274 -0.28 -1.15 0.16
CA LYS A 274 0.74 -0.63 -0.75
C LYS A 274 0.27 -0.56 -2.20
N LEU A 275 -0.43 -1.58 -2.70
CA LEU A 275 -0.95 -1.58 -4.08
C LEU A 275 -2.10 -0.57 -4.24
N TYR A 276 -3.03 -0.54 -3.30
CA TYR A 276 -4.21 0.34 -3.35
C TYR A 276 -3.87 1.81 -3.08
N ALA A 277 -2.81 2.12 -2.33
CA ALA A 277 -2.25 3.47 -2.28
C ALA A 277 -1.56 3.92 -3.59
N ARG A 278 -1.61 3.11 -4.66
CA ARG A 278 -1.32 3.49 -6.05
C ARG A 278 -2.56 3.43 -6.96
N LYS A 279 -3.77 3.27 -6.40
CA LYS A 279 -5.03 3.24 -7.17
C LYS A 279 -5.17 4.41 -8.17
N PRO A 280 -4.80 5.68 -7.86
CA PRO A 280 -4.82 6.75 -8.86
C PRO A 280 -3.97 6.49 -10.12
N ILE A 281 -2.88 5.73 -10.00
CA ILE A 281 -2.06 5.31 -11.16
C ILE A 281 -2.84 4.28 -11.99
N PHE A 282 -3.41 3.25 -11.36
CA PHE A 282 -4.18 2.22 -12.06
C PHE A 282 -5.45 2.77 -12.70
N ASP A 283 -6.15 3.69 -12.04
CA ASP A 283 -7.31 4.38 -12.60
C ASP A 283 -6.94 5.17 -13.87
N ALA A 284 -5.80 5.88 -13.86
CA ALA A 284 -5.29 6.61 -15.02
C ALA A 284 -4.88 5.71 -16.19
N LEU A 285 -4.40 4.49 -15.89
CA LEU A 285 -4.14 3.43 -16.89
C LEU A 285 -5.43 2.74 -17.38
N GLY A 286 -6.61 3.11 -16.86
CA GLY A 286 -7.89 2.49 -17.18
C GLY A 286 -8.08 1.08 -16.60
N ILE A 287 -7.20 0.67 -15.67
CA ILE A 287 -7.11 -0.65 -15.08
C ILE A 287 -8.06 -0.78 -13.89
N GLN A 288 -8.86 -1.84 -13.85
CA GLN A 288 -9.72 -2.13 -12.69
C GLN A 288 -8.97 -2.95 -11.64
N LEU A 289 -8.98 -2.49 -10.38
CA LEU A 289 -8.40 -3.23 -9.25
C LEU A 289 -9.45 -4.09 -8.55
N TYR A 290 -9.19 -5.40 -8.46
CA TYR A 290 -9.99 -6.37 -7.70
C TYR A 290 -9.16 -7.11 -6.65
N ALA A 291 -9.68 -7.20 -5.43
CA ALA A 291 -9.18 -8.13 -4.42
C ALA A 291 -9.96 -9.44 -4.51
N VAL A 292 -9.29 -10.57 -4.72
CA VAL A 292 -9.92 -11.90 -4.80
C VAL A 292 -9.63 -12.68 -3.53
N LEU A 293 -10.68 -13.20 -2.89
CA LEU A 293 -10.63 -14.04 -1.70
C LEU A 293 -11.09 -15.47 -2.03
N HIS A 294 -10.47 -16.48 -1.42
CA HIS A 294 -10.88 -17.90 -1.50
C HIS A 294 -11.78 -18.35 -0.33
N GLU A 295 -12.00 -17.46 0.63
CA GLU A 295 -12.76 -17.65 1.86
C GLU A 295 -13.46 -16.33 2.24
N HIS A 296 -14.66 -16.41 2.82
CA HIS A 296 -15.39 -15.24 3.28
C HIS A 296 -15.67 -15.30 4.78
N ILE A 297 -15.04 -14.39 5.52
CA ILE A 297 -15.33 -14.12 6.93
C ILE A 297 -15.75 -12.64 7.01
N GLU A 298 -17.03 -12.41 7.28
CA GLU A 298 -17.68 -11.08 7.24
C GLU A 298 -16.90 -10.01 8.04
N ALA A 299 -16.47 -10.36 9.26
CA ALA A 299 -15.68 -9.46 10.12
C ALA A 299 -14.32 -9.10 9.51
N GLU A 300 -13.61 -10.06 8.90
CA GLU A 300 -12.31 -9.79 8.29
C GLU A 300 -12.44 -8.95 7.01
N VAL A 301 -13.53 -9.10 6.25
CA VAL A 301 -13.82 -8.22 5.10
C VAL A 301 -14.16 -6.81 5.58
N LYS A 302 -14.94 -6.66 6.66
CA LYS A 302 -15.26 -5.36 7.27
C LYS A 302 -14.04 -4.64 7.88
N ASP A 303 -13.09 -5.37 8.45
CA ASP A 303 -11.83 -4.81 8.96
C ASP A 303 -10.84 -4.48 7.83
N PHE A 304 -11.02 -5.10 6.65
CA PHE A 304 -10.14 -4.95 5.49
C PHE A 304 -10.58 -3.81 4.56
N TRP A 305 -11.88 -3.72 4.28
CA TRP A 305 -12.50 -2.77 3.37
C TRP A 305 -13.28 -1.69 4.16
N PRO A 306 -13.09 -0.38 3.90
CA PRO A 306 -12.23 0.19 2.86
C PRO A 306 -10.75 0.37 3.27
N ARG A 307 -10.41 0.18 4.56
CA ARG A 307 -9.16 0.68 5.19
C ARG A 307 -7.84 0.29 4.51
N TYR A 308 -7.69 -0.94 4.04
CA TYR A 308 -6.49 -1.39 3.30
C TYR A 308 -6.76 -1.64 1.82
N TRP A 309 -8.04 -1.53 1.41
CA TRP A 309 -8.53 -1.73 0.06
C TRP A 309 -9.94 -1.15 -0.07
N GLY A 310 -10.11 -0.01 -0.73
CA GLY A 310 -11.43 0.58 -0.99
C GLY A 310 -12.16 -0.05 -2.19
N GLY A 311 -11.47 -0.88 -2.98
CA GLY A 311 -11.98 -1.43 -4.23
C GLY A 311 -12.96 -2.59 -4.05
N VAL A 312 -13.38 -3.17 -5.18
CA VAL A 312 -14.26 -4.35 -5.17
C VAL A 312 -13.52 -5.55 -4.59
N VAL A 313 -14.21 -6.27 -3.71
CA VAL A 313 -13.78 -7.55 -3.12
C VAL A 313 -14.63 -8.66 -3.73
N LEU A 314 -13.96 -9.65 -4.32
CA LEU A 314 -14.53 -10.81 -4.99
C LEU A 314 -14.32 -12.07 -4.16
N LEU A 315 -15.29 -12.98 -4.18
CA LEU A 315 -15.20 -14.31 -3.60
C LEU A 315 -15.20 -15.38 -4.68
N ASP A 316 -14.09 -16.12 -4.78
CA ASP A 316 -13.94 -17.36 -5.55
C ASP A 316 -14.05 -18.55 -4.58
N LYS A 317 -15.27 -19.05 -4.37
CA LYS A 317 -15.58 -20.15 -3.43
C LYS A 317 -14.88 -21.47 -3.82
N SER A 318 -14.73 -21.66 -5.12
CA SER A 318 -14.13 -22.81 -5.79
C SER A 318 -12.59 -22.81 -5.73
N ARG A 319 -12.00 -21.63 -5.47
CA ARG A 319 -10.56 -21.37 -5.39
C ARG A 319 -9.82 -21.59 -6.71
N GLU A 320 -10.51 -21.49 -7.84
CA GLU A 320 -9.93 -21.73 -9.18
C GLU A 320 -8.84 -20.71 -9.54
N PHE A 321 -8.92 -19.44 -9.13
CA PHE A 321 -7.83 -18.48 -9.33
C PHE A 321 -6.56 -18.91 -8.59
N PHE A 322 -6.72 -19.42 -7.37
CA PHE A 322 -5.63 -19.91 -6.53
C PHE A 322 -5.07 -21.25 -7.04
N LYS A 323 -5.89 -22.05 -7.73
CA LYS A 323 -5.43 -23.22 -8.50
C LYS A 323 -4.71 -22.83 -9.78
N ALA A 324 -5.17 -21.82 -10.51
CA ALA A 324 -4.52 -21.32 -11.72
C ALA A 324 -3.10 -20.81 -11.44
N LEU A 325 -2.89 -20.13 -10.30
CA LEU A 325 -1.56 -19.75 -9.81
C LEU A 325 -0.64 -20.97 -9.55
N GLY A 326 -1.21 -22.12 -9.18
CA GLY A 326 -0.52 -23.38 -8.93
C GLY A 326 -0.70 -24.45 -10.01
N GLY A 327 -0.92 -24.06 -11.27
CA GLY A 327 -0.97 -25.00 -12.41
C GLY A 327 -2.12 -26.01 -12.37
N GLY A 328 -3.23 -25.66 -11.72
CA GLY A 328 -4.36 -26.54 -11.42
C GLY A 328 -4.42 -27.05 -9.96
N SER A 329 -3.37 -26.81 -9.17
CA SER A 329 -3.27 -27.21 -7.76
C SER A 329 -3.23 -26.00 -6.82
N LEU A 330 -3.70 -26.16 -5.57
CA LEU A 330 -3.57 -25.09 -4.57
C LEU A 330 -2.15 -25.07 -4.01
N LEU A 331 -1.40 -24.00 -4.28
CA LEU A 331 -0.11 -23.76 -3.63
C LEU A 331 -0.34 -23.56 -2.13
N LYS A 332 0.23 -24.44 -1.30
CA LYS A 332 0.16 -24.38 0.16
C LYS A 332 1.54 -24.55 0.80
N ASP A 333 1.71 -24.03 2.00
CA ASP A 333 2.83 -24.32 2.91
C ASP A 333 2.27 -24.46 4.33
N LYS A 334 2.82 -25.35 5.16
CA LYS A 334 2.42 -25.44 6.57
C LYS A 334 2.97 -24.26 7.34
N PHE A 335 2.31 -23.81 8.41
CA PHE A 335 2.80 -22.66 9.20
C PHE A 335 4.25 -22.88 9.71
N VAL A 336 4.60 -24.11 10.09
CA VAL A 336 5.95 -24.44 10.57
C VAL A 336 6.99 -24.36 9.43
N SER A 337 6.75 -25.01 8.28
CA SER A 337 7.68 -25.04 7.13
C SER A 337 7.73 -23.73 6.34
N GLY A 338 6.58 -23.08 6.18
CA GLY A 338 6.36 -21.87 5.40
C GLY A 338 6.65 -20.57 6.12
N PHE A 339 6.66 -20.58 7.47
CA PHE A 339 6.92 -19.40 8.29
C PHE A 339 8.09 -19.60 9.25
N LEU A 340 7.98 -20.51 10.23
CA LEU A 340 8.98 -20.62 11.31
C LEU A 340 10.37 -21.06 10.80
N PHE A 341 10.42 -21.93 9.80
CA PHE A 341 11.67 -22.37 9.16
C PHE A 341 11.95 -21.68 7.81
N ASN A 342 11.30 -20.55 7.52
CA ASN A 342 11.49 -19.79 6.29
C ASN A 342 12.03 -18.37 6.61
N PRO A 343 13.35 -18.12 6.46
CA PRO A 343 13.95 -16.82 6.81
C PRO A 343 13.40 -15.67 5.94
N ARG A 344 13.01 -15.96 4.71
CA ARG A 344 12.42 -15.00 3.77
C ARG A 344 11.01 -14.60 4.18
N ALA A 345 10.17 -15.56 4.62
CA ALA A 345 8.87 -15.27 5.21
C ALA A 345 8.98 -14.45 6.51
N ILE A 346 9.99 -14.72 7.35
CA ILE A 346 10.28 -13.93 8.55
C ILE A 346 10.71 -12.50 8.18
N ALA A 347 11.51 -12.32 7.13
CA ALA A 347 11.89 -11.00 6.62
C ALA A 347 10.67 -10.24 6.06
N ASN A 348 9.80 -10.91 5.30
CA ASN A 348 8.54 -10.36 4.79
C ASN A 348 7.60 -9.91 5.93
N TYR A 349 7.48 -10.71 6.99
CA TYR A 349 6.73 -10.32 8.19
C TYR A 349 7.33 -9.11 8.91
N ARG A 350 8.66 -9.04 9.07
CA ARG A 350 9.33 -7.85 9.64
C ARG A 350 9.09 -6.60 8.80
N ARG A 351 9.18 -6.73 7.47
CA ARG A 351 8.92 -5.67 6.48
C ARG A 351 7.47 -5.17 6.51
N ALA A 352 6.50 -6.04 6.75
CA ALA A 352 5.11 -5.67 6.97
C ALA A 352 4.88 -5.03 8.35
N LYS A 353 5.46 -5.58 9.41
CA LYS A 353 5.33 -5.08 10.79
C LYS A 353 5.91 -3.68 10.98
N ALA A 354 6.93 -3.31 10.21
CA ALA A 354 7.50 -1.96 10.19
C ALA A 354 6.50 -0.88 9.70
N MET A 355 5.36 -1.25 9.11
CA MET A 355 4.32 -0.29 8.69
C MET A 355 3.30 0.04 9.80
N GLY A 356 3.39 -0.55 11.00
CA GLY A 356 2.46 -0.29 12.10
C GLY A 356 1.03 -0.80 11.90
N ILE A 357 0.78 -1.62 10.87
CA ILE A 357 -0.54 -2.12 10.49
C ILE A 357 -1.03 -3.22 11.46
N ASP A 358 -2.29 -3.10 11.90
CA ASP A 358 -3.00 -4.11 12.71
C ASP A 358 -3.23 -5.41 11.93
N SER A 359 -3.30 -6.55 12.64
CA SER A 359 -3.49 -7.87 12.01
C SER A 359 -3.91 -8.98 12.98
N ASN A 360 -4.43 -10.07 12.41
CA ASN A 360 -4.73 -11.30 13.12
C ASN A 360 -4.37 -12.55 12.28
N PHE A 361 -4.74 -13.73 12.79
CA PHE A 361 -4.47 -15.03 12.18
C PHE A 361 -5.74 -15.86 11.88
N ARG A 362 -6.93 -15.23 11.81
CA ARG A 362 -8.21 -15.89 11.48
C ARG A 362 -8.26 -16.26 9.99
N GLY A 363 -9.06 -17.29 9.67
CA GLY A 363 -9.22 -17.84 8.31
C GLY A 363 -8.07 -18.73 7.84
N GLU A 364 -8.31 -19.49 6.78
CA GLU A 364 -7.32 -20.33 6.08
C GLU A 364 -6.10 -19.50 5.66
N GLY A 365 -4.91 -19.95 6.05
CA GLY A 365 -3.66 -19.21 5.91
C GLY A 365 -2.49 -20.03 5.37
N GLU A 366 -2.68 -21.32 5.06
CA GLU A 366 -1.68 -22.16 4.42
C GLU A 366 -1.58 -21.91 2.91
N ILE A 367 -2.70 -21.53 2.28
CA ILE A 367 -2.77 -21.15 0.86
C ILE A 367 -1.86 -19.95 0.60
N LYS A 368 -1.13 -20.00 -0.52
CA LYS A 368 -0.32 -18.92 -1.09
C LYS A 368 -1.16 -18.10 -2.08
N GLY A 369 -0.88 -16.80 -2.18
CA GLY A 369 -1.57 -15.85 -3.04
C GLY A 369 -0.83 -15.59 -4.36
N GLY A 370 -1.15 -14.46 -4.97
CA GLY A 370 -0.53 -14.02 -6.22
C GLY A 370 -1.28 -12.84 -6.82
N LEU A 371 -0.93 -12.47 -8.05
CA LEU A 371 -1.57 -11.38 -8.77
C LEU A 371 -1.66 -11.72 -10.26
N PHE A 372 -2.83 -11.54 -10.87
CA PHE A 372 -3.02 -11.59 -12.32
C PHE A 372 -3.21 -10.19 -12.88
N ILE A 373 -2.69 -9.94 -14.09
CA ILE A 373 -3.08 -8.80 -14.94
C ILE A 373 -3.69 -9.39 -16.21
N VAL A 374 -4.94 -9.05 -16.49
CA VAL A 374 -5.74 -9.61 -17.59
C VAL A 374 -6.13 -8.49 -18.55
N GLY A 375 -5.90 -8.71 -19.84
CA GLY A 375 -6.24 -7.75 -20.88
C GLY A 375 -7.74 -7.70 -21.19
N LYS A 376 -8.19 -6.58 -21.77
CA LYS A 376 -9.59 -6.34 -22.15
C LYS A 376 -10.18 -7.48 -23.00
N GLY A 377 -11.41 -7.89 -22.69
CA GLY A 377 -12.18 -8.85 -23.49
C GLY A 377 -11.57 -10.26 -23.47
N LYS A 378 -10.88 -10.63 -24.55
CA LYS A 378 -10.20 -11.93 -24.72
C LYS A 378 -8.69 -11.79 -25.00
N SER A 379 -8.09 -10.64 -24.68
CA SER A 379 -6.67 -10.36 -25.00
C SER A 379 -5.66 -11.22 -24.22
N GLY A 380 -6.12 -12.01 -23.24
CA GLY A 380 -5.31 -12.97 -22.49
C GLY A 380 -4.82 -12.45 -21.13
N ILE A 381 -3.99 -13.27 -20.47
CA ILE A 381 -3.27 -12.87 -19.26
C ILE A 381 -1.95 -12.22 -19.69
N ALA A 382 -1.70 -10.99 -19.24
CA ALA A 382 -0.46 -10.27 -19.53
C ALA A 382 0.63 -10.54 -18.47
N TYR A 383 0.23 -10.82 -17.23
CA TYR A 383 1.18 -11.07 -16.14
C TYR A 383 0.57 -11.95 -15.05
N GLN A 384 1.40 -12.78 -14.44
CA GLN A 384 1.07 -13.68 -13.34
C GLN A 384 2.21 -13.64 -12.31
N PHE A 385 1.99 -13.00 -11.16
CA PHE A 385 2.86 -13.12 -10.01
C PHE A 385 2.42 -14.27 -9.11
N ILE A 386 3.36 -15.10 -8.67
CA ILE A 386 3.10 -16.25 -7.78
C ILE A 386 3.83 -16.04 -6.44
N GLU A 387 3.09 -15.99 -5.33
CA GLU A 387 3.69 -15.93 -3.98
C GLU A 387 4.35 -17.28 -3.66
N ARG A 388 5.67 -17.43 -3.87
CA ARG A 388 6.39 -18.67 -3.53
C ARG A 388 6.68 -18.78 -2.04
N ASN A 389 7.01 -17.69 -1.35
CA ASN A 389 7.17 -17.64 0.10
C ASN A 389 6.14 -16.71 0.73
N PHE A 390 5.73 -17.01 1.97
CA PHE A 390 4.74 -16.21 2.66
C PHE A 390 5.15 -14.72 2.76
N GLY A 391 4.29 -13.85 2.23
CA GLY A 391 4.51 -12.40 2.15
C GLY A 391 5.47 -11.94 1.07
N ASP A 392 5.82 -12.78 0.09
CA ASP A 392 6.37 -12.28 -1.17
C ASP A 392 5.27 -11.49 -1.89
N TRP A 393 5.56 -10.26 -2.31
CA TRP A 393 4.59 -9.38 -2.97
C TRP A 393 5.03 -9.07 -4.39
N ALA A 394 4.06 -8.86 -5.29
CA ALA A 394 4.35 -8.47 -6.66
C ALA A 394 5.13 -7.14 -6.70
N PRO A 395 6.23 -7.02 -7.47
CA PRO A 395 6.97 -5.77 -7.60
C PRO A 395 6.08 -4.67 -8.21
N ILE A 396 5.75 -3.64 -7.42
CA ILE A 396 4.76 -2.62 -7.82
C ILE A 396 5.17 -1.87 -9.09
N ALA A 397 6.47 -1.67 -9.33
CA ALA A 397 6.98 -1.06 -10.56
C ALA A 397 6.67 -1.92 -11.80
N GLU A 398 6.97 -3.22 -11.74
CA GLU A 398 6.70 -4.21 -12.80
C GLU A 398 5.20 -4.32 -13.08
N VAL A 399 4.37 -4.38 -12.03
CA VAL A 399 2.90 -4.40 -12.15
C VAL A 399 2.37 -3.16 -12.85
N ILE A 400 2.89 -1.96 -12.52
CA ILE A 400 2.52 -0.70 -13.19
C ILE A 400 3.01 -0.68 -14.64
N GLU A 401 4.22 -1.18 -14.92
CA GLU A 401 4.78 -1.21 -16.27
C GLU A 401 3.96 -2.09 -17.23
N ILE A 402 3.59 -3.31 -16.82
CA ILE A 402 2.74 -4.17 -17.64
C ILE A 402 1.36 -3.51 -17.87
N CYS A 403 0.80 -2.86 -16.85
CA CYS A 403 -0.45 -2.10 -17.00
C CYS A 403 -0.34 -0.97 -18.04
N ALA A 404 0.78 -0.23 -18.05
CA ALA A 404 1.02 0.84 -19.02
C ALA A 404 1.22 0.31 -20.45
N ARG A 405 1.94 -0.81 -20.61
CA ARG A 405 2.09 -1.50 -21.90
C ARG A 405 0.73 -1.91 -22.49
N LEU A 406 -0.21 -2.37 -21.66
CA LEU A 406 -1.59 -2.71 -22.08
C LEU A 406 -2.43 -1.50 -22.52
N GLN A 407 -2.23 -0.32 -21.92
CA GLN A 407 -2.94 0.90 -22.34
C GLN A 407 -2.45 1.39 -23.72
N ASN A 408 -1.14 1.42 -23.93
CA ASN A 408 -0.55 1.92 -25.18
C ASN A 408 -1.00 1.11 -26.41
N GLN A 409 -1.10 -0.22 -26.28
CA GLN A 409 -1.58 -1.11 -27.35
C GLN A 409 -3.03 -0.83 -27.79
N HIS A 410 -3.86 -0.31 -26.88
CA HIS A 410 -5.26 0.03 -27.16
C HIS A 410 -5.33 1.30 -28.03
N HIS A 411 -4.60 2.35 -27.66
CA HIS A 411 -4.55 3.60 -28.44
C HIS A 411 -3.92 3.43 -29.83
N SER A 412 -2.93 2.55 -30.01
CA SER A 412 -2.39 2.24 -31.34
C SER A 412 -3.43 1.59 -32.27
N HIS A 413 -4.33 0.75 -31.75
CA HIS A 413 -5.38 0.14 -32.57
C HIS A 413 -6.56 1.09 -32.86
N GLU A 414 -6.93 1.98 -31.94
CA GLU A 414 -7.98 2.98 -32.18
C GLU A 414 -7.53 4.08 -33.17
N GLY A 415 -6.26 4.49 -33.13
CA GLY A 415 -5.69 5.48 -34.06
C GLY A 415 -5.59 4.99 -35.51
N ASP A 416 -5.38 3.69 -35.73
CA ASP A 416 -5.31 3.08 -37.07
C ASP A 416 -6.73 2.82 -37.63
N SER A 417 -7.66 2.43 -36.76
CA SER A 417 -9.08 2.28 -37.09
C SER A 417 -9.71 3.60 -37.54
N THR A 418 -9.36 4.72 -36.91
CA THR A 418 -9.91 6.04 -37.28
C THR A 418 -9.35 6.60 -38.59
N LYS A 419 -8.10 6.28 -38.95
CA LYS A 419 -7.55 6.62 -40.28
C LYS A 419 -8.24 5.86 -41.41
N SER A 420 -8.40 4.54 -41.26
CA SER A 420 -9.01 3.72 -42.32
C SER A 420 -10.47 4.10 -42.59
N MET A 421 -11.21 4.59 -41.58
CA MET A 421 -12.55 5.18 -41.80
C MET A 421 -12.49 6.49 -42.60
N GLN A 422 -11.53 7.38 -42.35
CA GLN A 422 -11.40 8.63 -43.10
C GLN A 422 -10.98 8.43 -44.57
N GLU A 423 -10.15 7.43 -44.87
CA GLU A 423 -9.84 7.06 -46.27
C GLU A 423 -11.04 6.43 -46.98
N SER A 424 -11.94 5.76 -46.26
CA SER A 424 -13.17 5.17 -46.84
C SER A 424 -14.30 6.17 -47.15
N GLU A 425 -14.16 7.43 -46.73
CA GLU A 425 -15.16 8.49 -46.95
C GLU A 425 -14.83 9.40 -48.17
N TYR A 426 -13.77 9.06 -48.92
CA TYR A 426 -13.23 9.81 -50.06
C TYR A 426 -13.03 8.97 -51.35
N VAL A 427 -13.80 7.89 -51.53
CA VAL A 427 -13.75 6.98 -52.70
C VAL A 427 -15.13 6.82 -53.34
#